data_AF-A0A936NYS1-F1
#
_entry.id   AF-A0A936NYS1-F1
#
_cell.length_a   1.000
_cell.length_b   1.000
_cell.length_c   1.000
_cell.angle_alpha   90.00
_cell.angle_beta   90.00
_cell.angle_gamma   90.00
#
_symmetry.space_group_name_H-M   'P 1'
#
loop_
_entity.id
_entity.type
_entity.pdbx_description
1 polymer ?
#
loop_
_entity_poly.entity_id
_entity_poly.type
_entity_poly.pdbx_seq_one_letter_code
_entity_poly.pdbx_strand_id
1 'polypeptide(L)' 'MRNVTITLDDAVADWSRVWAAKHQTSVSRMLGELLAEKMAEEESYAAAMEAYLSVPAMPLSEPVTGRPYPAREISHDR' A
#
# COMPACT_ATOMS: atom_id res chain seq x y z
N MET A 1 -18.84 -11.38 -12.26
CA MET A 1 -17.57 -11.06 -12.96
C MET A 1 -17.91 -10.25 -14.20
N ARG A 2 -17.10 -9.25 -14.57
CA ARG A 2 -17.25 -8.48 -15.82
C ARG A 2 -16.15 -8.89 -16.79
N ASN A 3 -16.49 -8.97 -18.08
CA ASN A 3 -15.50 -9.26 -19.11
C ASN A 3 -14.76 -7.96 -19.47
N VAL A 4 -13.43 -8.05 -19.57
CA VAL A 4 -12.56 -6.94 -19.94
C VAL A 4 -11.71 -7.38 -21.12
N THR A 5 -11.69 -6.57 -22.18
CA THR A 5 -10.82 -6.77 -23.34
C THR A 5 -9.59 -5.87 -23.17
N ILE A 6 -8.40 -6.45 -23.29
CA ILE A 6 -7.13 -5.73 -23.20
C ILE A 6 -6.30 -6.02 -24.45
N THR A 7 -5.51 -5.05 -24.86
CA THR A 7 -4.51 -5.21 -25.92
C THR A 7 -3.14 -5.36 -25.26
N LEU A 8 -2.38 -6.35 -25.70
CA LEU A 8 -1.03 -6.66 -25.23
C LEU A 8 -0.13 -6.83 -26.44
N ASP A 9 1.17 -6.60 -26.28
CA ASP A 9 2.14 -7.06 -27.27
C ASP A 9 2.05 -8.58 -27.43
N ASP A 10 2.17 -9.07 -28.67
CA ASP A 10 2.03 -10.48 -29.00
C ASP A 10 2.95 -11.37 -28.15
N ALA A 11 4.21 -10.94 -27.97
CA ALA A 11 5.19 -11.66 -27.16
C ALA A 11 4.77 -11.76 -25.67
N VAL A 12 4.13 -10.73 -25.13
CA VAL A 12 3.65 -10.70 -23.74
C VAL A 12 2.42 -11.60 -23.60
N ALA A 13 1.53 -11.57 -24.59
CA ALA A 13 0.34 -12.43 -24.62
C ALA A 13 0.74 -13.91 -24.62
N ASP A 14 1.71 -14.30 -25.45
CA ASP A 14 2.16 -15.70 -25.51
C ASP A 14 2.91 -16.13 -24.25
N TRP A 15 3.81 -15.28 -23.75
CA TRP A 15 4.52 -15.55 -22.50
C TRP A 15 3.55 -15.73 -21.33
N SER A 16 2.56 -14.85 -21.20
CA SER A 16 1.59 -14.89 -20.09
C SER A 16 0.75 -16.16 -20.10
N ARG A 17 0.34 -16.66 -21.28
CA ARG A 17 -0.37 -17.95 -21.40
C ARG A 17 0.49 -19.11 -20.92
N VAL A 18 1.75 -19.18 -21.37
CA VAL A 18 2.69 -20.24 -20.97
C VAL A 18 2.96 -20.18 -19.46
N TRP A 19 3.18 -18.99 -18.93
CA TRP A 19 3.40 -18.79 -17.50
C TRP A 19 2.21 -19.22 -16.68
N ALA A 20 0.99 -18.81 -17.06
CA ALA A 20 -0.24 -19.15 -16.36
C ALA A 20 -0.46 -20.67 -16.36
N ALA A 21 -0.25 -21.33 -17.49
CA ALA A 21 -0.34 -22.79 -17.59
C ALA A 21 0.67 -23.50 -16.66
N LYS A 22 1.92 -23.02 -16.60
CA LYS A 22 2.95 -23.56 -15.69
C LYS A 22 2.56 -23.45 -14.22
N HIS A 23 1.82 -22.41 -13.84
CA HIS A 23 1.36 -22.16 -12.48
C HIS A 23 -0.09 -22.64 -12.23
N GLN A 24 -0.64 -23.45 -13.13
CA GLN A 24 -2.01 -23.99 -13.01
C GLN A 24 -3.08 -22.91 -12.82
N THR A 25 -2.87 -21.73 -13.40
CA THR A 25 -3.79 -20.58 -13.34
C THR A 25 -4.19 -20.10 -14.73
N SER A 26 -5.05 -19.10 -14.80
CA SER A 26 -5.42 -18.42 -16.05
C SER A 26 -4.83 -17.01 -16.06
N VAL A 27 -4.60 -16.47 -17.27
CA VAL A 27 -4.16 -15.07 -17.45
C VAL A 27 -5.14 -14.10 -16.78
N SER A 28 -6.45 -14.37 -16.87
CA SER A 28 -7.47 -13.56 -16.22
C SER A 28 -7.42 -13.60 -14.69
N ARG A 29 -7.14 -14.75 -14.09
CA ARG A 29 -7.00 -14.88 -12.63
C ARG A 29 -5.74 -14.18 -12.15
N MET A 30 -4.61 -14.44 -12.81
CA MET A 30 -3.33 -13.79 -12.53
C MET A 30 -3.44 -12.26 -12.62
N LEU A 31 -4.06 -11.74 -13.70
CA LEU A 31 -4.25 -10.29 -13.85
C LEU A 31 -5.20 -9.72 -12.80
N GLY A 32 -6.26 -10.46 -12.45
CA GLY A 32 -7.20 -10.05 -11.40
C GLY A 32 -6.53 -9.94 -10.04
N GLU A 33 -5.66 -10.89 -9.69
CA GLU A 33 -4.88 -10.88 -8.46
C GLU A 33 -3.90 -9.69 -8.42
N LEU A 34 -3.17 -9.46 -9.50
CA LEU A 34 -2.26 -8.31 -9.62
C LEU A 34 -2.98 -6.97 -9.46
N LEU A 35 -4.17 -6.83 -10.06
CA LEU A 35 -4.98 -5.62 -9.95
C LEU A 35 -5.56 -5.45 -8.53
N ALA A 36 -5.95 -6.53 -7.87
CA ALA A 36 -6.43 -6.49 -6.49
C ALA A 36 -5.32 -6.04 -5.53
N GLU A 37 -4.09 -6.53 -5.73
CA GLU A 37 -2.92 -6.10 -4.96
C GLU A 37 -2.64 -4.61 -5.15
N LYS A 38 -2.66 -4.13 -6.41
CA LYS A 38 -2.52 -2.70 -6.75
C LYS A 38 -3.59 -1.83 -6.10
N MET A 39 -4.85 -2.25 -6.14
CA MET A 39 -5.95 -1.55 -5.48
C MET A 39 -5.73 -1.46 -3.97
N ALA A 40 -5.35 -2.58 -3.35
CA ALA A 40 -5.08 -2.62 -1.92
C ALA A 40 -3.89 -1.73 -1.54
N GLU A 41 -2.82 -1.69 -2.34
CA GLU A 41 -1.69 -0.78 -2.12
C GLU A 41 -2.13 0.69 -2.15
N GLU A 42 -2.87 1.10 -3.18
CA GLU A 42 -3.36 2.48 -3.31
C GLU A 42 -4.33 2.88 -2.20
N GLU A 43 -5.28 1.99 -1.86
CA GLU A 43 -6.25 2.22 -0.80
C GLU A 43 -5.60 2.19 0.58
N SER A 44 -4.61 1.32 0.82
CA SER A 44 -3.97 1.18 2.12
C SER A 44 -3.25 2.46 2.55
N TYR A 45 -2.58 3.15 1.63
CA TYR A 45 -1.93 4.42 1.94
C TYR A 45 -2.97 5.50 2.28
N ALA A 46 -4.00 5.64 1.45
CA ALA A 46 -5.05 6.62 1.67
C ALA A 46 -5.78 6.37 3.00
N ALA A 47 -6.12 5.12 3.30
CA ALA A 47 -6.76 4.71 4.54
C ALA A 47 -5.84 4.91 5.76
N ALA A 48 -4.55 4.59 5.66
CA ALA A 48 -3.57 4.83 6.72
C ALA A 48 -3.36 6.33 6.98
N MET A 49 -3.32 7.14 5.92
CA MET A 49 -3.24 8.59 6.02
C MET A 49 -4.49 9.17 6.70
N GLU A 50 -5.68 8.76 6.26
CA GLU A 50 -6.95 9.19 6.85
C GLU A 50 -7.01 8.79 8.34
N ALA A 51 -6.66 7.55 8.67
CA ALA A 51 -6.61 7.07 10.05
C ALA A 51 -5.63 7.90 10.90
N TYR A 52 -4.42 8.16 10.40
CA TYR A 52 -3.42 8.97 11.10
C TYR A 52 -3.90 10.40 11.34
N LEU A 53 -4.48 11.04 10.32
CA LEU A 53 -4.95 12.42 10.39
C LEU A 53 -6.27 12.57 11.19
N SER A 54 -7.04 11.49 11.35
CA SER A 54 -8.26 11.48 12.17
C SER A 54 -7.96 11.64 13.67
N VAL A 55 -6.74 11.31 14.11
CA VAL A 55 -6.33 11.41 15.51
C VAL A 55 -5.93 12.87 15.80
N PRO A 56 -6.60 13.56 16.75
CA PRO A 56 -6.21 14.91 17.11
C PRO A 56 -4.80 14.90 17.71
N ALA A 57 -3.98 15.88 17.31
CA ALA A 57 -2.64 16.03 17.86
C ALA A 57 -2.72 16.28 19.37
N MET A 58 -2.09 15.40 20.15
CA MET A 58 -1.96 15.57 21.60
C MET A 58 -0.56 16.06 21.95
N PRO A 59 -0.43 17.05 22.86
CA PRO A 59 0.88 17.45 23.36
C PRO A 59 1.57 16.26 24.03
N LEU A 60 2.86 16.08 23.73
CA LEU A 60 3.70 15.04 24.35
C LEU A 60 4.32 15.49 25.67
N SER A 61 4.19 16.77 26.03
CA SER A 61 4.64 17.35 27.29
C SER A 61 3.48 17.66 28.24
N GLU A 62 3.81 18.27 29.38
CA GLU A 62 2.82 18.92 30.24
C GLU A 62 1.78 19.73 29.44
N PRO A 63 0.49 19.63 29.79
CA PRO A 63 -0.06 18.95 30.98
C PRO A 63 -0.35 17.44 30.82
N VAL A 64 -0.06 16.82 29.67
CA VAL A 64 -0.52 15.46 29.34
C VAL A 64 0.36 14.35 29.94
N THR A 65 1.68 14.52 29.91
CA THR A 65 2.65 13.49 30.35
C THR A 65 3.38 13.83 31.65
N GLY A 66 3.15 15.04 32.20
CA GLY A 66 3.81 15.51 33.42
C GLY A 66 5.32 15.78 33.27
N ARG A 67 5.83 15.89 32.03
CA ARG A 67 7.22 16.24 31.75
C ARG A 67 7.30 17.37 30.73
N PRO A 68 8.13 18.41 30.92
CA PRO A 68 8.34 19.44 29.92
C PRO A 68 9.10 18.89 28.71
N TYR A 69 8.95 19.54 27.56
CA TYR A 69 9.78 19.22 26.39
C TYR A 69 11.27 19.38 26.74
N PRO A 70 12.15 18.48 26.25
CA PRO A 70 13.58 18.61 26.48
C PRO A 70 14.11 19.92 25.87
N ALA A 71 15.06 20.55 26.55
CA ALA A 71 15.77 21.70 26.00
C ALA A 71 16.59 21.26 24.78
N ARG A 72 16.70 22.15 23.78
CA ARG A 72 17.47 21.92 22.54
C ARG A 72 18.86 21.34 22.83
N GLU A 73 19.54 21.85 23.85
CA GLU A 73 20.91 21.46 24.21
C GLU A 73 21.03 20.03 24.76
N ILE A 74 19.94 19.46 25.30
CA ILE A 74 19.90 18.09 25.84
C ILE A 74 19.58 17.07 24.72
N SER A 75 18.89 17.52 23.66
CA SER A 75 18.31 16.64 22.64
C SER A 75 19.27 16.17 21.54
N HIS A 76 20.51 16.70 21.49
CA HIS A 76 21.47 16.42 20.42
C HIS A 76 22.62 15.49 20.82
N ASP A 77 22.56 14.88 22.01
CA ASP A 77 23.58 13.96 22.48
C ASP A 77 23.25 12.53 21.99
N ARG A 78 23.79 12.21 20.80
CA ARG A 78 23.81 10.93 20.05
C ARG A 78 22.91 10.82 18.82
#